data_AF-A0A6G1C093-F1
#
_entry.id   AF-A0A6G1C093-F1
#
_cell.length_a   1.000
_cell.length_b   1.000
_cell.length_c   1.000
_cell.angle_alpha   90.00
_cell.angle_beta   90.00
_cell.angle_gamma   90.00
#
_symmetry.space_group_name_H-M   'P 1'
#
loop_
_entity.id
_entity.type
_entity.pdbx_description
1 polymer ?
#
loop_
_entity_poly.entity_id
_entity_poly.type
_entity_poly.pdbx_seq_one_letter_code
_entity_poly.pdbx_strand_id
1 'polypeptide(L)' 'MPEKYNVLNSNSSNSSSGSVFCRLLSLQILDLSNNKLTGKLPDCWWNLQNLQFMDLSHNDFSVGHNHHS' A
#
# COMPACT_ATOMS: atom_id res chain seq x y z
N MET A 1 10.26 -20.53 9.15
CA MET A 1 10.67 -19.21 9.68
C MET A 1 10.42 -18.19 8.57
N PRO A 2 9.26 -17.51 8.50
CA PRO A 2 9.09 -16.51 7.45
C PRO A 2 9.73 -15.20 7.92
N GLU A 3 10.65 -14.70 7.11
CA GLU A 3 11.18 -13.34 7.22
C GLU A 3 10.00 -12.36 7.14
N LYS A 4 9.79 -11.60 8.21
CA LYS A 4 8.82 -10.50 8.26
C LYS A 4 9.29 -9.40 7.31
N TYR A 5 8.77 -9.40 6.09
CA TYR A 5 8.89 -8.26 5.18
C TYR A 5 8.09 -7.08 5.74
N ASN A 6 8.75 -6.30 6.60
CA ASN A 6 8.20 -5.11 7.25
C ASN A 6 8.14 -3.91 6.28
N VAL A 7 7.71 -4.14 5.03
CA VAL A 7 7.71 -3.15 3.94
C VAL A 7 6.79 -1.96 4.25
N LEU A 8 5.87 -2.11 5.21
CA LEU A 8 4.92 -1.06 5.61
C LEU A 8 5.32 -0.24 6.84
N ASN A 9 6.41 -0.57 7.54
CA ASN A 9 6.82 0.21 8.72
C ASN A 9 7.62 1.48 8.35
N SER A 10 7.89 1.72 7.07
CA SER A 10 8.41 3.00 6.61
C SER A 10 7.29 4.03 6.44
N ASN A 11 6.44 4.18 7.45
CA ASN A 11 5.42 5.23 7.57
C ASN A 11 5.91 6.42 8.42
N SER A 12 7.20 6.71 8.37
CA SER A 12 7.74 7.99 8.86
C SER A 12 8.42 8.72 7.71
N SER A 13 7.64 9.50 6.96
CA SER A 13 7.85 10.94 6.81
C SER A 13 7.11 11.44 5.58
N ASN A 14 6.14 12.31 5.84
CA ASN A 14 5.80 13.55 5.13
C ASN A 14 6.60 13.90 3.86
N SER A 15 6.59 13.03 2.84
CA SER A 15 7.00 13.38 1.49
C SER A 15 6.24 12.52 0.50
N SER A 16 5.54 13.21 -0.38
CA SER A 16 4.69 12.72 -1.46
C SER A 16 5.47 11.98 -2.56
N SER A 17 6.62 11.39 -2.23
CA SER A 17 7.62 10.85 -3.16
C SER A 17 8.23 9.50 -2.72
N GLY A 18 7.91 8.98 -1.53
CA GLY A 18 8.72 7.93 -0.89
C GLY A 18 8.17 6.49 -0.85
N SER A 19 6.90 6.24 -1.18
CA SER A 19 6.41 4.85 -1.15
C SER A 19 6.90 4.10 -2.38
N VAL A 20 7.65 3.00 -2.18
CA VAL A 20 8.16 2.14 -3.26
C VAL A 20 7.03 1.67 -4.18
N PHE A 21 5.83 1.49 -3.62
CA PHE A 21 4.64 1.12 -4.38
C PHE A 21 4.28 2.16 -5.44
N CYS A 22 4.51 3.46 -5.21
CA CYS A 22 4.24 4.50 -6.21
C CYS A 22 5.07 4.35 -7.49
N ARG A 23 6.17 3.59 -7.44
CA ARG A 23 7.11 3.42 -8.57
C ARG A 23 6.86 2.12 -9.34
N LEU A 24 5.95 1.27 -8.88
CA LEU A 24 5.64 -0.01 -9.50
C LEU A 24 4.60 0.15 -10.62
N LEU A 25 4.85 1.08 -11.55
CA LEU A 25 3.88 1.46 -12.58
C LEU A 25 3.48 0.31 -13.52
N SER A 26 4.32 -0.72 -13.64
CA SER A 26 4.05 -1.91 -14.46
C SER A 26 3.39 -3.06 -13.70
N LEU A 27 3.05 -2.89 -12.42
CA LEU A 27 2.45 -3.92 -11.60
C LEU A 27 1.03 -4.24 -12.10
N GLN A 28 0.76 -5.52 -12.36
CA GLN A 28 -0.56 -5.97 -12.83
C GLN A 28 -1.36 -6.71 -11.75
N ILE A 29 -0.68 -7.42 -10.85
CA ILE A 29 -1.30 -8.23 -9.80
C ILE A 29 -0.62 -7.88 -8.48
N LEU A 30 -1.42 -7.56 -7.47
CA LEU A 30 -0.98 -7.40 -6.09
C LEU A 30 -1.89 -8.21 -5.17
N ASP A 31 -1.36 -9.25 -4.55
CA ASP A 31 -2.04 -9.99 -3.50
C ASP A 31 -1.22 -9.85 -2.21
N LEU A 32 -1.80 -9.15 -1.24
CA LEU A 32 -1.28 -9.01 0.11
C LEU A 32 -2.27 -9.59 1.14
N SER A 33 -3.22 -10.42 0.69
CA SER A 33 -4.25 -10.96 1.55
C SER A 33 -3.68 -11.80 2.69
N ASN A 34 -4.40 -11.88 3.81
CA ASN A 34 -4.07 -12.74 4.95
C ASN A 34 -2.74 -12.39 5.64
N ASN A 35 -2.48 -11.08 5.78
CA ASN A 35 -1.34 -10.59 6.53
C ASN A 35 -1.79 -9.76 7.75
N LYS A 36 -0.84 -9.23 8.52
CA LYS A 36 -1.10 -8.35 9.66
C LYS A 36 -0.67 -6.91 9.35
N LEU A 37 -0.93 -6.49 8.11
CA LEU A 37 -0.54 -5.19 7.61
C LEU A 37 -1.46 -4.12 8.21
N THR A 38 -0.87 -3.02 8.66
CA THR A 38 -1.58 -1.90 9.31
C THR A 38 -1.21 -0.58 8.64
N GLY A 39 -1.94 0.49 8.96
CA GLY A 39 -1.68 1.84 8.45
C GLY A 39 -2.61 2.24 7.30
N LYS A 40 -2.30 3.35 6.62
CA LYS A 40 -3.07 3.85 5.47
C LYS A 40 -2.39 3.45 4.17
N LEU A 41 -3.18 3.21 3.13
CA LEU A 41 -2.65 3.15 1.77
C LEU A 41 -2.11 4.53 1.38
N PRO A 42 -0.95 4.63 0.71
CA PRO A 42 -0.40 5.91 0.27
C PRO A 42 -1.26 6.49 -0.86
N ASP A 43 -1.34 7.81 -0.96
CA ASP A 43 -2.23 8.48 -1.95
C ASP A 43 -1.92 8.13 -3.41
N CYS A 44 -0.67 7.78 -3.71
CA CYS A 44 -0.20 7.38 -5.03
C CYS A 44 -0.68 5.98 -5.47
N TRP A 45 -1.41 5.24 -4.62
CA TRP A 45 -1.89 3.90 -4.95
C TRP A 45 -2.77 3.90 -6.20
N TRP A 46 -3.42 5.03 -6.46
CA TRP A 46 -4.24 5.26 -7.66
C TRP A 46 -3.39 5.51 -8.93
N ASN A 47 -2.08 5.68 -8.80
CA ASN A 47 -1.16 5.83 -9.94
C ASN A 47 -0.72 4.47 -10.53
N LEU A 48 -1.11 3.35 -9.93
CA LEU A 48 -0.83 1.99 -10.43
C LEU A 48 -1.75 1.64 -11.61
N GLN A 49 -1.58 2.34 -12.73
CA GLN A 49 -2.50 2.29 -13.88
C GLN A 49 -2.57 0.92 -14.57
N ASN A 50 -1.52 0.11 -14.48
CA ASN A 50 -1.50 -1.22 -15.09
C ASN A 50 -2.07 -2.32 -14.17
N LEU A 51 -2.50 -1.96 -12.97
CA LEU A 51 -2.99 -2.93 -12.00
C LEU A 51 -4.38 -3.44 -12.38
N GLN A 52 -4.47 -4.75 -12.55
CA GLN A 52 -5.69 -5.46 -12.96
C GLN A 52 -6.33 -6.21 -11.79
N PHE A 53 -5.53 -6.65 -10.81
CA PHE A 53 -6.01 -7.38 -9.65
C PHE A 53 -5.35 -6.87 -8.37
N MET A 54 -6.17 -6.67 -7.34
CA MET A 54 -5.73 -6.31 -6.00
C MET A 54 -6.54 -7.05 -4.95
N ASP A 55 -5.84 -7.79 -4.08
CA ASP A 55 -6.41 -8.33 -2.85
C ASP A 55 -5.64 -7.83 -1.63
N LEU A 56 -6.34 -7.09 -0.77
CA LEU A 56 -5.83 -6.58 0.50
C LEU A 56 -6.62 -7.14 1.69
N SER A 57 -7.49 -8.13 1.46
CA SER A 57 -8.38 -8.70 2.47
C SER A 57 -7.62 -9.35 3.62
N HIS A 58 -8.27 -9.51 4.76
CA HIS A 58 -7.65 -10.12 5.94
C HIS A 58 -6.35 -9.40 6.35
N ASN A 59 -6.42 -8.08 6.46
CA ASN A 59 -5.41 -7.16 6.99
C ASN A 59 -6.10 -6.10 7.85
N ASP A 60 -5.31 -5.31 8.58
CA ASP A 60 -5.75 -4.26 9.50
C ASP A 60 -5.49 -2.84 8.90
N PHE A 61 -5.75 -2.67 7.60
CA PHE A 61 -5.61 -1.38 6.93
C PHE A 61 -6.70 -0.39 7.38
N SER A 62 -6.29 0.86 7.60
CA SER A 62 -7.18 1.98 7.91
C SER A 62 -7.57 2.74 6.65
N VAL A 63 -8.83 3.15 6.56
CA VAL A 63 -9.32 4.00 5.47
C VAL A 63 -8.73 5.41 5.65
N GLY A 64 -8.01 5.91 4.64
CA GLY A 64 -7.58 7.31 4.60
C GLY A 64 -8.79 8.21 4.36
N HIS A 65 -9.33 8.84 5.42
CA HIS A 65 -10.30 9.92 5.24
C HIS A 65 -9.61 11.14 4.63
N ASN A 66 -9.76 11.32 3.33
CA ASN A 66 -9.42 12.56 2.63
C ASN A 66 -10.59 13.54 2.84
N HIS A 67 -10.60 14.26 3.96
CA HIS A 67 -11.49 15.42 4.10
C HIS A 67 -10.88 16.55 3.25
N HIS A 68 -11.30 16.63 1.98
CA HIS A 68 -11.22 17.86 1.21
C HIS A 68 -12.34 18.77 1.72
N SER A 69 -11.97 19.74 2.55
CA SER A 69 -12.76 20.92 2.86
C SER A 69 -12.00 22.14 2.38
#